data_AF-A0A958C9P0-F1
#
_entry.id   AF-A0A958C9P0-F1
#
_cell.length_a   1.000
_cell.length_b   1.000
_cell.length_c   1.000
_cell.angle_alpha   90.00
_cell.angle_beta   90.00
_cell.angle_gamma   90.00
#
_symmetry.space_group_name_H-M   'P 1'
#
loop_
_entity.id
_entity.type
_entity.pdbx_description
1 polymer ?
#
loop_
_entity_poly.entity_id
_entity_poly.type
_entity_poly.pdbx_seq_one_letter_code
_entity_poly.pdbx_strand_id
1 'polypeptide(L)' 'GAVEIIFRQDKDDPEKLAAREAEYKARFANPFVAGSRGYIDDVIQPHETRKRICRSLAMLKDKKLENPWRKHGNIPL' A
#
# COMPACT_ATOMS: atom_id res chain seq x y z
N GLY A 1 -2.59 -17.16 -6.75
CA GLY A 1 -2.56 -15.83 -6.11
C GLY A 1 -3.58 -15.70 -4.97
N ALA A 2 -3.91 -14.47 -4.52
CA ALA A 2 -4.82 -14.27 -3.38
C ALA A 2 -6.22 -14.89 -3.59
N VAL A 3 -6.73 -14.82 -4.82
CA VAL A 3 -8.03 -15.36 -5.23
C VAL A 3 -8.09 -16.88 -5.11
N GLU A 4 -7.01 -17.59 -5.48
CA GLU A 4 -6.92 -19.05 -5.36
C GLU A 4 -6.94 -19.54 -3.91
N ILE A 5 -6.47 -18.72 -2.96
CA ILE A 5 -6.51 -19.05 -1.54
C ILE A 5 -7.90 -18.77 -0.96
N ILE A 6 -8.50 -17.63 -1.30
CA ILE A 6 -9.81 -17.20 -0.78
C ILE A 6 -10.95 -18.03 -1.37
N PHE A 7 -10.89 -18.36 -2.66
CA PHE A 7 -11.92 -19.09 -3.41
C PHE A 7 -11.46 -20.50 -3.79
N ARG A 8 -10.71 -21.16 -2.89
CA ARG A 8 -10.15 -22.51 -3.13
C ARG A 8 -11.22 -23.57 -3.46
N GLN A 9 -12.47 -23.34 -3.07
CA GLN A 9 -13.60 -24.23 -3.35
C GLN A 9 -14.05 -24.18 -4.82
N ASP A 10 -13.80 -23.06 -5.51
CA ASP A 10 -14.18 -22.86 -6.92
C ASP A 10 -13.03 -23.20 -7.89
N LYS A 11 -11.98 -23.89 -7.40
CA LYS A 11 -10.75 -24.16 -8.18
C LYS A 11 -10.98 -24.96 -9.46
N ASP A 12 -12.04 -25.76 -9.50
CA ASP A 12 -12.35 -26.67 -10.60
C ASP A 12 -13.18 -25.98 -11.70
N ASP A 13 -13.58 -24.71 -11.48
CA ASP A 13 -14.33 -23.88 -12.44
C ASP A 13 -13.48 -22.64 -12.84
N PRO A 14 -12.72 -22.73 -13.94
CA PRO A 14 -11.80 -21.68 -14.36
C PRO A 14 -12.49 -20.37 -14.77
N GLU A 15 -13.75 -20.42 -15.24
CA GLU A 15 -14.50 -19.22 -15.61
C GLU A 15 -14.92 -18.43 -14.37
N LYS A 16 -15.42 -19.13 -13.33
CA LYS A 16 -15.70 -18.49 -12.03
C LYS A 16 -14.45 -17.91 -11.41
N LEU A 17 -13.31 -18.61 -11.48
CA LEU A 17 -12.06 -18.13 -10.92
C LEU A 17 -11.61 -16.82 -11.59
N ALA A 18 -11.70 -16.74 -12.92
CA ALA A 18 -11.36 -15.53 -13.67
C ALA A 18 -12.28 -14.35 -13.34
N ALA A 19 -13.59 -14.60 -13.18
CA ALA A 19 -14.55 -13.58 -12.75
C ALA A 19 -14.25 -13.07 -11.34
N ARG A 20 -13.93 -13.97 -10.40
CA ARG A 20 -13.52 -13.61 -9.03
C ARG A 20 -12.20 -12.84 -9.00
N GLU A 21 -11.28 -13.14 -9.89
CA GLU A 21 -10.02 -12.40 -10.00
C GLU A 21 -10.24 -10.97 -10.48
N ALA A 22 -11.08 -10.77 -11.49
CA ALA A 22 -11.47 -9.44 -11.95
C ALA A 22 -12.17 -8.63 -10.83
N GLU A 23 -13.10 -9.26 -10.11
CA GLU A 23 -13.79 -8.65 -8.96
C GLU A 23 -12.79 -8.27 -7.85
N TYR A 24 -11.90 -9.18 -7.49
CA TYR A 24 -10.90 -8.96 -6.46
C TYR A 24 -9.96 -7.81 -6.82
N LYS A 25 -9.52 -7.75 -8.09
CA LYS A 25 -8.66 -6.67 -8.58
C LYS A 25 -9.37 -5.32 -8.52
N ALA A 26 -10.62 -5.26 -8.98
CA ALA A 26 -11.41 -4.02 -8.93
C ALA A 26 -11.62 -3.54 -7.49
N ARG A 27 -11.91 -4.47 -6.57
CA ARG A 27 -12.29 -4.15 -5.19
C ARG A 27 -11.11 -3.87 -4.27
N PHE A 28 -10.00 -4.60 -4.42
CA PHE A 28 -8.88 -4.55 -3.48
C PHE A 28 -7.59 -3.99 -4.08
N ALA A 29 -7.34 -4.17 -5.38
CA ALA A 29 -6.12 -3.71 -6.04
C ALA A 29 -6.27 -2.26 -6.57
N ASN A 30 -6.85 -1.38 -5.74
CA ASN A 30 -6.98 0.04 -6.00
C ASN A 30 -6.43 0.85 -4.81
N PRO A 31 -5.95 2.09 -5.03
CA PRO A 31 -5.31 2.87 -3.97
C PRO A 31 -6.30 3.37 -2.90
N PHE A 32 -7.60 3.35 -3.19
CA PHE A 32 -8.63 3.90 -2.30
C PHE A 32 -8.86 3.03 -1.06
N VAL A 33 -8.66 1.72 -1.17
CA VAL A 33 -8.72 0.80 -0.01
C VAL A 33 -7.64 1.11 1.02
N ALA A 34 -6.44 1.47 0.56
CA ALA A 34 -5.35 1.87 1.45
C ALA A 34 -5.57 3.28 2.02
N GLY A 35 -6.11 4.19 1.21
CA GLY A 35 -6.50 5.54 1.65
C GLY A 35 -7.58 5.53 2.73
N SER A 36 -8.61 4.67 2.62
CA SER A 36 -9.68 4.58 3.63
C SER A 36 -9.19 4.10 5.01
N ARG A 37 -8.01 3.47 5.07
CA ARG A 37 -7.37 3.01 6.31
C ARG A 37 -6.32 4.00 6.83
N GLY A 38 -6.06 5.09 6.11
CA GLY A 38 -5.02 6.06 6.46
C GLY A 38 -3.59 5.54 6.27
N TYR A 39 -3.38 4.47 5.49
CA TYR A 39 -2.03 4.00 5.16
C TYR A 39 -1.36 4.86 4.10
N ILE A 40 -2.17 5.54 3.27
CA ILE A 40 -1.72 6.49 2.26
C ILE A 40 -2.41 7.82 2.57
N ASP A 41 -1.64 8.91 2.55
CA ASP A 41 -2.14 10.25 2.84
C ASP A 41 -3.01 10.83 1.72
N ASP A 42 -2.67 10.57 0.45
CA ASP A 42 -3.38 11.14 -0.72
C ASP A 42 -3.18 10.29 -1.99
N VAL A 43 -4.14 10.34 -2.92
CA VAL A 43 -4.04 9.77 -4.28
C VAL A 43 -3.86 10.91 -5.27
N ILE A 44 -2.62 11.09 -5.74
CA ILE A 44 -2.22 12.25 -6.54
C ILE A 44 -2.16 11.95 -8.05
N GLN A 45 -2.22 13.00 -8.86
CA GLN A 45 -1.94 12.88 -10.29
C GLN A 45 -0.43 12.65 -10.53
N PRO A 46 -0.01 11.79 -11.48
CA PRO A 46 1.40 11.45 -11.67
C PRO A 46 2.33 12.65 -11.87
N HIS A 47 1.87 13.70 -12.57
CA HIS A 47 2.67 14.91 -12.84
C HIS A 47 2.78 15.84 -11.61
N GLU A 48 1.94 15.68 -10.58
CA GLU A 48 2.02 16.49 -9.35
C GLU A 48 3.12 16.02 -8.39
N THR A 49 3.69 14.84 -8.63
CA THR A 49 4.64 14.17 -7.73
C THR A 49 5.75 15.10 -7.24
N ARG A 50 6.41 15.85 -8.13
CA ARG A 50 7.50 16.78 -7.75
C ARG A 50 7.01 17.86 -6.79
N LYS A 51 5.88 18.49 -7.09
CA LYS A 51 5.29 19.57 -6.28
C LYS A 51 4.94 19.06 -4.88
N ARG A 52 4.34 17.88 -4.80
CA ARG A 52 3.94 17.24 -3.53
C ARG A 52 5.16 16.91 -2.67
N ILE A 53 6.19 16.30 -3.24
CA ILE A 53 7.44 15.98 -2.54
C ILE A 53 8.12 17.24 -1.99
N CYS A 54 8.30 18.28 -2.83
CA CYS A 54 8.95 19.52 -2.39
C CYS A 54 8.21 20.17 -1.21
N ARG A 55 6.88 20.19 -1.26
CA ARG A 55 6.05 20.73 -0.16
C ARG A 55 6.22 19.91 1.11
N SER A 56 6.16 18.58 1.02
CA SER A 56 6.29 17.71 2.19
C SER A 56 7.68 17.83 2.84
N LEU A 57 8.75 17.92 2.04
CA LEU A 57 10.10 18.13 2.56
C LEU A 57 10.24 19.50 3.24
N ALA A 58 9.67 20.56 2.67
CA ALA A 58 9.69 21.88 3.29
C ALA A 58 8.93 21.90 4.64
N MET A 59 7.79 21.22 4.71
CA MET A 59 7.01 21.08 5.96
C MET A 59 7.80 20.29 7.04
N LEU A 60 8.54 19.26 6.63
CA LEU A 60 9.28 18.38 7.53
C LEU A 60 10.67 18.89 7.92
N LYS A 61 11.04 20.10 7.49
CA LYS A 61 12.38 20.68 7.66
C LYS A 61 12.89 20.64 9.11
N ASP A 62 12.01 20.94 10.06
CA ASP A 62 12.37 21.06 11.48
C ASP A 62 11.90 19.86 12.31
N LYS A 63 11.58 18.73 11.68
CA LYS A 63 11.14 17.51 12.38
C LYS A 63 12.28 16.98 13.26
N LYS A 64 12.03 16.92 14.57
CA LYS A 64 12.91 16.27 15.55
C LYS A 64 12.25 14.98 16.05
N LEU A 65 13.03 13.91 16.15
CA LEU A 65 12.61 12.63 16.69
C LEU A 65 13.77 12.01 17.46
N GLU A 66 13.49 11.56 18.67
CA GLU A 66 14.46 10.86 19.51
C GLU A 66 14.14 9.37 19.53
N ASN A 67 15.17 8.55 19.35
CA ASN A 67 15.07 7.10 19.46
C ASN A 67 15.46 6.65 20.88
N PRO A 68 14.98 5.48 21.34
CA PRO A 68 15.44 4.88 22.59
C PRO A 68 16.96 4.70 22.60
N TRP A 69 17.58 4.94 23.76
CA TRP A 69 19.03 4.80 23.92
C TRP A 69 19.49 3.35 23.75
N ARG A 70 20.52 3.15 22.94
CA ARG A 70 21.23 1.88 22.71
C ARG A 70 22.63 2.14 22.18
N LYS A 71 23.58 1.23 22.39
CA LYS A 71 24.94 1.34 21.81
C LYS A 71 24.92 1.33 20.28
N HIS A 72 24.17 0.40 19.69
CA HIS A 72 23.92 0.29 18.25
C HIS A 72 22.66 -0.56 18.01
N GLY A 73 22.21 -0.65 16.75
CA GLY A 73 21.18 -1.61 16.35
C GLY A 73 21.74 -3.03 16.26
N ASN A 74 20.84 -4.00 16.08
CA ASN A 74 21.16 -5.39 15.74
C ASN A 74 20.37 -5.77 14.49
N ILE A 75 20.82 -5.27 13.33
CA ILE A 75 20.21 -5.60 12.05
C ILE A 75 20.66 -7.02 11.64
N PRO A 76 19.79 -7.87 11.07
CA PRO A 76 20.20 -9.17 10.54
C PRO A 76 21.37 -9.04 9.55
N LEU A 77 22.35 -9.96 9.65
CA LEU A 77 23.49 -10.09 8.72
C LEU A 77 23.19 -11.11 7.63
#